data_AF-A0A1B1K602-F1
#
_entry.id   AF-A0A1B1K602-F1
#
_cell.length_a   1.000
_cell.length_b   1.000
_cell.length_c   1.000
_cell.angle_alpha   90.00
_cell.angle_beta   90.00
_cell.angle_gamma   90.00
#
_symmetry.space_group_name_H-M   'P 1'
#
loop_
_entity.id
_entity.type
_entity.pdbx_description
1 polymer ?
#
loop_
_entity_poly.entity_id
_entity_poly.type
_entity_poly.pdbx_seq_one_letter_code
_entity_poly.pdbx_strand_id
1 'polypeptide(L)'
;MSACTRDSSSPGPHPVDENAVSAAEAARPHTGRTVDAALTPQTTDIDLGGIHVRTLAYGNTVPGTTIRANVGDEVAVALTNGLDHETWMETHLRLSWSGHTTPREVEQGIIEKLPSSLVY
;
A
#
# COMPACT_ATOMS: atom_id res chain seq x y z
N MET A 1 -27.54 46.78 -9.57
CA MET A 1 -26.53 45.81 -9.09
C MET A 1 -26.16 44.95 -10.28
N SER A 2 -24.98 45.14 -10.86
CA SER A 2 -24.50 44.38 -12.01
C SER A 2 -23.73 43.17 -11.49
N ALA A 3 -24.05 41.96 -11.95
CA ALA A 3 -23.31 40.74 -11.63
C ALA A 3 -22.85 40.10 -12.94
N CYS A 4 -21.54 39.98 -13.10
CA CYS A 4 -20.94 39.24 -14.20
C CYS A 4 -21.10 37.73 -13.91
N THR A 5 -21.89 37.02 -14.70
CA THR A 5 -21.88 35.56 -14.70
C THR A 5 -20.55 35.10 -15.29
N ARG A 6 -19.68 34.56 -14.45
CA ARG A 6 -18.51 33.83 -14.90
C ARG A 6 -18.99 32.39 -15.06
N ASP A 7 -19.13 31.93 -16.31
CA ASP A 7 -19.37 30.51 -16.59
C ASP A 7 -18.14 29.76 -16.10
N SER A 8 -18.21 29.27 -14.87
CA SER A 8 -17.30 28.25 -14.40
C SER A 8 -17.76 26.95 -15.03
N SER A 9 -17.25 26.65 -16.22
CA SER A 9 -17.18 25.27 -16.67
C SER A 9 -16.32 24.54 -15.64
N SER A 10 -16.98 23.85 -14.71
CA SER A 10 -16.32 22.84 -13.90
C SER A 10 -15.67 21.87 -14.88
N PRO A 11 -14.35 21.63 -14.84
CA PRO A 11 -13.78 20.53 -15.59
C PRO A 11 -14.55 19.28 -15.17
N GLY A 12 -15.25 18.66 -16.11
CA GLY A 12 -15.82 17.34 -15.88
C GLY A 12 -14.70 16.36 -15.54
N PRO A 13 -15.02 15.19 -14.95
CA PRO A 13 -14.03 14.15 -14.72
C PRO A 13 -13.22 13.90 -16.00
N HIS A 14 -11.89 13.94 -15.89
CA HIS A 14 -11.02 13.55 -17.00
C HIS A 14 -11.35 12.08 -17.36
N PRO A 15 -11.67 11.77 -18.63
CA PRO A 15 -11.89 10.39 -19.01
C PRO A 15 -10.61 9.59 -18.76
N VAL A 16 -10.72 8.52 -17.98
CA VAL A 16 -9.64 7.54 -17.80
C VAL A 16 -9.62 6.62 -19.02
N ASP A 17 -8.46 6.45 -19.64
CA ASP A 17 -8.27 5.48 -20.72
C ASP A 17 -7.83 4.15 -20.10
N GLU A 18 -8.79 3.25 -19.89
CA GLU A 18 -8.57 1.92 -19.31
C GLU A 18 -7.56 1.08 -20.10
N ASN A 19 -7.47 1.28 -21.41
CA ASN A 19 -6.52 0.54 -22.24
C ASN A 19 -5.08 1.05 -22.03
N ALA A 20 -4.93 2.37 -21.85
CA ALA A 20 -3.64 2.96 -21.48
C ALA A 20 -3.20 2.51 -20.07
N VAL A 21 -4.13 2.44 -19.10
CA VAL A 21 -3.85 1.91 -17.75
C VAL A 21 -3.42 0.44 -17.84
N SER A 22 -4.20 -0.40 -18.53
CA SER A 22 -3.91 -1.82 -18.67
C SER A 22 -2.56 -2.07 -19.34
N ALA A 23 -2.21 -1.31 -20.38
CA ALA A 23 -0.91 -1.42 -21.04
C ALA A 23 0.25 -0.98 -20.12
N ALA A 24 0.05 0.07 -19.32
CA ALA A 24 1.03 0.52 -18.34
C ALA A 24 1.23 -0.48 -17.20
N GLU A 25 0.14 -1.03 -16.65
CA GLU A 25 0.18 -2.06 -15.62
C GLU A 25 0.84 -3.35 -16.14
N ALA A 26 0.52 -3.79 -17.37
CA ALA A 26 1.15 -4.95 -17.99
C ALA A 26 2.65 -4.76 -18.27
N ALA A 27 3.10 -3.52 -18.48
CA ALA A 27 4.51 -3.19 -18.70
C ALA A 27 5.29 -2.98 -17.39
N ARG A 28 4.63 -2.91 -16.22
CA ARG A 28 5.35 -2.73 -14.94
C ARG A 28 6.30 -3.91 -14.70
N PRO A 29 7.52 -3.66 -14.20
CA PRO A 29 8.43 -4.74 -13.83
C PRO A 29 7.79 -5.66 -12.78
N HIS A 30 7.61 -6.93 -13.13
CA HIS A 30 7.09 -7.95 -12.23
C HIS A 30 7.91 -9.24 -12.32
N THR A 31 8.00 -9.98 -11.22
CA THR A 31 8.63 -11.31 -11.18
C THR A 31 7.68 -12.41 -11.66
N GLY A 32 6.37 -12.10 -11.72
CA GLY A 32 5.30 -13.08 -11.92
C GLY A 32 4.99 -13.93 -10.68
N ARG A 33 5.62 -13.63 -9.53
CA ARG A 33 5.35 -14.29 -8.26
C ARG A 33 4.36 -13.47 -7.42
N THR A 34 3.35 -14.15 -6.89
CA THR A 34 2.43 -13.61 -5.89
C THR A 34 2.81 -14.11 -4.50
N VAL A 35 2.84 -13.19 -3.53
CA VAL A 35 2.98 -13.47 -2.10
C VAL A 35 1.62 -13.29 -1.46
N ASP A 36 1.00 -14.41 -1.08
CA ASP A 36 -0.29 -14.40 -0.38
C ASP A 36 -0.10 -14.13 1.12
N ALA A 37 -0.96 -13.29 1.67
CA ALA A 37 -1.09 -13.05 3.09
C ALA A 37 -2.56 -12.97 3.50
N ALA A 38 -2.85 -13.35 4.74
CA ALA A 38 -4.17 -13.18 5.33
C ALA A 38 -4.06 -12.35 6.60
N LEU A 39 -4.91 -11.33 6.71
CA LEU A 39 -4.97 -10.43 7.85
C LEU A 39 -6.38 -10.46 8.44
N THR A 40 -6.46 -10.54 9.77
CA THR A 40 -7.72 -10.49 10.50
C THR A 40 -7.58 -9.51 11.66
N PRO A 41 -7.91 -8.21 11.45
CA PRO A 41 -7.99 -7.26 12.56
C PRO A 41 -9.07 -7.74 13.53
N GLN A 42 -8.71 -7.90 14.79
CA GLN A 42 -9.59 -8.41 15.84
C GLN A 42 -9.16 -7.92 17.22
N THR A 43 -10.07 -7.99 18.19
CA THR A 43 -9.71 -7.83 19.60
C THR A 43 -9.08 -9.12 20.14
N THR A 44 -7.92 -9.02 20.77
CA THR A 44 -7.23 -10.16 21.39
C THR A 44 -6.54 -9.74 22.69
N ASP A 45 -6.41 -10.68 23.62
CA ASP A 45 -5.58 -10.51 24.80
C ASP A 45 -4.12 -10.83 24.43
N ILE A 46 -3.18 -9.96 24.82
CA ILE A 46 -1.75 -10.06 24.54
C ILE A 46 -0.96 -9.90 25.84
N ASP A 47 0.01 -10.77 26.06
CA ASP A 47 1.02 -10.59 27.10
C ASP A 47 2.21 -9.78 26.56
N LEU A 48 2.45 -8.61 27.14
CA LEU A 48 3.54 -7.69 26.80
C LEU A 48 4.74 -7.84 27.76
N GLY A 49 5.07 -9.08 28.13
CA GLY A 49 6.19 -9.39 29.03
C GLY A 49 5.81 -9.32 30.51
N GLY A 50 4.66 -9.91 30.87
CA GLY A 50 4.06 -9.93 32.20
C GLY A 50 2.86 -8.98 32.36
N ILE A 51 2.61 -8.10 31.39
CA ILE A 51 1.45 -7.19 31.39
C ILE A 51 0.45 -7.70 30.37
N HIS A 52 -0.70 -8.17 30.85
CA HIS A 52 -1.79 -8.63 30.00
C HIS A 52 -2.68 -7.46 29.62
N VAL A 53 -2.84 -7.23 28.32
CA VAL A 53 -3.70 -6.16 27.77
C VAL A 53 -4.68 -6.75 26.77
N ARG A 54 -5.90 -6.22 26.78
CA ARG A 54 -6.88 -6.43 25.72
C ARG A 54 -6.73 -5.34 24.69
N THR A 55 -6.34 -5.70 23.47
CA THR A 55 -6.00 -4.74 22.40
C THR A 55 -6.43 -5.25 21.03
N LEU A 56 -6.23 -4.45 19.98
CA LEU A 56 -6.44 -4.85 18.60
C LEU A 56 -5.14 -5.36 17.97
N ALA A 57 -5.23 -6.43 17.21
CA ALA A 57 -4.11 -6.99 16.44
C ALA A 57 -4.57 -7.59 15.12
N TYR A 58 -3.65 -7.72 14.17
CA TYR A 58 -3.83 -8.56 12.99
C TYR A 58 -3.45 -10.00 13.36
N GLY A 59 -4.44 -10.78 13.80
CA GLY A 59 -4.25 -12.11 14.39
C GLY A 59 -4.11 -12.07 15.91
N ASN A 60 -3.21 -12.88 16.46
CA ASN A 60 -3.11 -13.14 17.90
C ASN A 60 -1.78 -12.68 18.52
N THR A 61 -0.97 -11.90 17.79
CA THR A 61 0.36 -11.46 18.25
C THR A 61 0.59 -9.98 17.97
N VAL A 62 1.44 -9.36 18.79
CA VAL A 62 1.97 -8.02 18.55
C VAL A 62 3.50 -8.07 18.67
N PRO A 63 4.26 -7.65 17.64
CA PRO A 63 3.79 -7.29 16.30
C PRO A 63 3.12 -8.48 15.57
N GLY A 64 2.29 -8.15 14.58
CA GLY A 64 1.68 -9.16 13.71
C GLY A 64 2.71 -9.90 12.85
N THR A 65 2.26 -10.94 12.16
CA THR A 65 3.13 -11.74 11.27
C THR A 65 3.75 -10.86 10.18
N THR A 66 5.06 -10.98 9.98
CA THR A 66 5.77 -10.22 8.95
C THR A 66 5.47 -10.77 7.56
N ILE A 67 5.01 -9.91 6.65
CA ILE A 67 4.90 -10.21 5.22
C ILE A 67 6.22 -9.80 4.54
N ARG A 68 6.80 -10.68 3.72
CA ARG A 68 8.06 -10.43 3.01
C ARG A 68 7.88 -10.68 1.51
N ALA A 69 8.24 -9.70 0.71
CA ALA A 69 8.22 -9.75 -0.73
C ALA A 69 9.52 -9.17 -1.30
N ASN A 70 9.85 -9.59 -2.52
CA ASN A 70 10.93 -8.99 -3.31
C ASN A 70 10.37 -7.87 -4.19
N VAL A 71 11.26 -6.99 -4.67
CA VAL A 71 10.89 -5.99 -5.68
C VAL A 71 10.35 -6.70 -6.92
N GLY A 72 9.16 -6.29 -7.37
CA GLY A 72 8.46 -6.86 -8.52
C GLY A 72 7.54 -8.05 -8.19
N ASP A 73 7.51 -8.54 -6.96
CA ASP A 73 6.45 -9.46 -6.55
C ASP A 73 5.11 -8.72 -6.41
N GLU A 74 4.03 -9.44 -6.68
CA GLU A 74 2.68 -9.02 -6.30
C GLU A 74 2.38 -9.51 -4.87
N VAL A 75 1.71 -8.70 -4.05
CA VAL A 75 1.28 -9.10 -2.71
C VAL A 75 -0.24 -9.13 -2.67
N ALA A 76 -0.82 -10.32 -2.50
CA ALA A 76 -2.25 -10.50 -2.38
C ALA A 76 -2.62 -10.64 -0.90
N VAL A 77 -3.40 -9.70 -0.37
CA VAL A 77 -3.80 -9.69 1.04
C VAL A 77 -5.30 -9.96 1.16
N ALA A 78 -5.65 -11.11 1.73
CA ALA A 78 -7.02 -11.40 2.14
C ALA A 78 -7.30 -10.77 3.51
N LEU A 79 -8.17 -9.75 3.56
CA LEU A 79 -8.57 -9.08 4.78
C LEU A 79 -9.93 -9.58 5.26
N THR A 80 -9.99 -10.14 6.46
CA THR A 80 -11.25 -10.51 7.13
C THR A 80 -11.44 -9.62 8.35
N ASN A 81 -12.35 -8.64 8.29
CA ASN A 81 -12.60 -7.75 9.42
C ASN A 81 -13.33 -8.49 10.56
N GLY A 82 -12.64 -8.74 11.67
CA GLY A 82 -13.19 -9.37 12.87
C GLY A 82 -13.66 -8.38 13.93
N LEU A 83 -13.71 -7.08 13.62
CA LEU A 83 -14.18 -6.02 14.50
C LEU A 83 -15.69 -5.80 14.32
N ASP A 84 -16.31 -5.18 15.33
CA ASP A 84 -17.71 -4.77 15.32
C ASP A 84 -17.94 -3.41 14.61
N HIS A 85 -16.89 -2.85 14.00
CA HIS A 85 -16.90 -1.58 13.30
C HIS A 85 -16.06 -1.63 12.01
N GLU A 86 -16.28 -0.67 11.12
CA GLU A 86 -15.53 -0.52 9.87
C GLU A 86 -14.03 -0.30 10.13
N THR A 87 -13.19 -0.83 9.25
CA THR A 87 -11.73 -0.73 9.37
C THR A 87 -11.08 -0.62 8.00
N TRP A 88 -9.87 -0.07 7.99
CA TRP A 88 -9.03 0.13 6.81
C TRP A 88 -7.60 -0.28 7.17
N MET A 89 -6.85 -0.74 6.18
CA MET A 89 -5.45 -1.14 6.35
C MET A 89 -4.56 -0.16 5.61
N GLU A 90 -3.42 0.16 6.22
CA GLU A 90 -2.37 0.94 5.57
C GLU A 90 -1.11 0.13 5.43
N THR A 91 -0.40 0.39 4.34
CA THR A 91 0.87 -0.25 4.06
C THR A 91 1.99 0.78 4.10
N HIS A 92 3.02 0.49 4.90
CA HIS A 92 4.29 1.19 4.86
C HIS A 92 5.33 0.24 4.27
N LEU A 93 5.75 0.49 3.04
CA LEU A 93 6.77 -0.33 2.39
C LEU A 93 8.16 0.07 2.89
N ARG A 94 8.91 -0.90 3.43
CA ARG A 94 10.35 -0.75 3.69
C ARG A 94 11.14 -1.46 2.60
N LEU A 95 11.89 -0.69 1.82
CA LEU A 95 12.83 -1.21 0.84
C LEU A 95 14.21 -1.42 1.48
N SER A 96 14.86 -2.54 1.18
CA SER A 96 16.25 -2.80 1.56
C SER A 96 17.07 -3.10 0.32
N TRP A 97 18.21 -2.41 0.17
CA TRP A 97 19.15 -2.59 -0.94
C TRP A 97 20.48 -3.11 -0.40
N SER A 98 21.05 -4.14 -1.03
CA SER A 98 22.29 -4.79 -0.58
C SER A 98 23.55 -4.40 -1.37
N GLY A 99 23.46 -3.47 -2.33
CA GLY A 99 24.63 -2.99 -3.07
C GLY A 99 25.46 -1.97 -2.29
N HIS A 100 26.79 -1.95 -2.51
CA HIS A 100 27.67 -0.88 -2.06
C HIS A 100 27.43 0.37 -2.91
N THR A 101 26.52 1.26 -2.51
CA THR A 101 26.46 2.59 -3.12
C THR A 101 26.04 3.68 -2.13
N THR A 102 26.33 4.93 -2.48
CA THR A 102 26.10 6.10 -1.62
C THR A 102 24.60 6.44 -1.55
N PRO A 103 24.11 7.09 -0.47
CA PRO A 103 22.68 7.36 -0.28
C PRO A 103 21.98 8.08 -1.46
N ARG A 104 22.67 8.98 -2.16
CA ARG A 104 22.11 9.70 -3.32
C ARG A 104 21.90 8.81 -4.55
N GLU A 105 22.74 7.80 -4.70
CA GLU A 105 22.69 6.85 -5.81
C GLU A 105 21.65 5.74 -5.55
N VAL A 106 21.37 5.45 -4.26
CA VAL A 106 20.22 4.63 -3.84
C VAL A 106 18.90 5.33 -4.16
N GLU A 107 18.76 6.62 -3.85
CA GLU A 107 17.55 7.39 -4.18
C GLU A 107 17.32 7.43 -5.69
N GLN A 108 18.35 7.73 -6.50
CA GLN A 108 18.23 7.73 -7.96
C GLN A 108 17.98 6.34 -8.54
N GLY A 109 18.65 5.28 -8.05
CA GLY A 109 18.44 3.92 -8.55
C GLY A 109 17.08 3.30 -8.17
N ILE A 110 16.51 3.72 -7.03
CA ILE A 110 15.14 3.35 -6.62
C ILE A 110 14.12 4.15 -7.44
N ILE A 111 14.33 5.45 -7.67
CA ILE A 111 13.42 6.30 -8.44
C ILE A 111 13.48 5.99 -9.95
N GLU A 112 14.62 5.59 -10.52
CA GLU A 112 14.72 5.22 -11.94
C GLU A 112 14.11 3.85 -12.25
N LYS A 113 13.94 2.97 -11.24
CA LYS A 113 13.33 1.63 -11.41
C LYS A 113 11.92 1.51 -10.85
N LEU A 114 11.47 2.43 -10.01
CA LEU A 114 10.08 2.56 -9.64
C LEU A 114 9.46 3.63 -10.54
N PRO A 115 8.46 3.33 -11.39
CA PRO A 115 7.81 4.38 -12.14
C PRO A 115 7.24 5.41 -11.15
N SER A 116 7.73 6.64 -11.25
CA SER A 116 7.19 7.82 -10.56
C SER A 116 5.68 7.90 -10.81
N SER A 117 4.90 7.39 -9.87
CA SER A 117 3.46 7.58 -9.86
C SER A 117 2.97 7.61 -8.42
N LEU A 118 2.39 8.76 -8.13
CA LEU A 118 1.60 9.11 -6.96
C LEU A 118 0.67 7.95 -6.58
N VAL A 119 0.80 7.43 -5.36
CA VAL A 119 -0.25 6.59 -4.77
C VAL A 119 -1.45 7.51 -4.52
N TYR A 120 -2.61 7.16 -5.06
CA TYR A 120 -3.86 7.88 -4.84
C TYR A 120 -4.38 7.63 -3.42
#